data_AF-D6Z102-F1
#
_entry.id   AF-D6Z102-F1
#
_cell.length_a   1.000
_cell.length_b   1.000
_cell.length_c   1.000
_cell.angle_alpha   90.00
_cell.angle_beta   90.00
_cell.angle_gamma   90.00
#
_symmetry.space_group_name_H-M   'P 1'
#
loop_
_entity.id
_entity.type
_entity.pdbx_description
1 polymer ?
#
loop_
_entity_poly.entity_id
_entity_poly.type
_entity_poly.pdbx_seq_one_letter_code
_entity_poly.pdbx_strand_id
1 'polypeptide(L)'
;MGTNRIEWTERTWNPTIGCSQISPGCNNCYAEAMAKRLKGMGTKGYENGFRLTLLPDRLNEPLSRKKPTLYFVNSMSDLFHGKVPFSYIDQVINVIERSPQHTFQILTKRAKRMANYFSGKHVPENTWLGVTVENKSHGLPRLDELRKISASIRFLSIEPLLEDLGTVNLDGIDWVIVGGESGPKARLMQKEWVCNIREQCQLQSVAFFFKQWGGWGADGVRRNKKKNGRELDGQVWNQTPKISRQHEPIKTRMGGTW
;
A
#
# COMPACT_ATOMS: atom_id res chain seq x y z
N MET A 1 -15.14 7.15 17.22
CA MET A 1 -14.90 6.27 16.05
C MET A 1 -13.63 5.47 16.30
N GLY A 2 -13.71 4.15 16.37
CA GLY A 2 -12.53 3.30 16.61
C GLY A 2 -11.54 3.43 15.46
N THR A 3 -10.38 4.03 15.72
CA THR A 3 -9.29 4.12 14.76
C THR A 3 -8.67 2.74 14.65
N ASN A 4 -8.96 2.02 13.56
CA ASN A 4 -8.09 0.94 13.12
C ASN A 4 -6.79 1.59 12.66
N ARG A 5 -5.88 1.84 13.59
CA ARG A 5 -4.56 2.40 13.33
C ARG A 5 -3.84 1.44 12.39
N ILE A 6 -3.46 1.92 11.21
CA ILE A 6 -2.57 1.19 10.30
C ILE A 6 -1.16 1.49 10.80
N GLU A 7 -0.42 0.44 11.13
CA GLU A 7 0.74 0.49 12.02
C GLU A 7 1.92 1.29 11.44
N TRP A 8 1.95 1.46 10.12
CA TRP A 8 3.02 2.12 9.35
C TRP A 8 2.66 3.54 8.87
N THR A 9 1.53 4.09 9.33
CA THR A 9 1.08 5.45 9.00
C THR A 9 0.47 6.15 10.23
N GLU A 10 0.33 7.47 10.20
CA GLU A 10 -0.25 8.23 11.30
C GLU A 10 -1.74 8.51 11.09
N ARG A 11 -2.15 8.78 9.84
CA ARG A 11 -3.53 9.10 9.48
C ARG A 11 -3.88 8.56 8.10
N THR A 12 -5.16 8.32 7.87
CA THR A 12 -5.66 8.04 6.52
C THR A 12 -6.35 9.26 5.96
N TRP A 13 -6.20 9.48 4.66
CA TRP A 13 -6.95 10.48 3.89
C TRP A 13 -7.61 9.77 2.71
N ASN A 14 -8.95 9.88 2.61
CA ASN A 14 -9.75 9.10 1.67
C ASN A 14 -10.58 10.00 0.75
N PRO A 15 -9.97 10.59 -0.30
CA PRO A 15 -10.68 11.37 -1.31
C PRO A 15 -11.60 10.50 -2.19
N THR A 16 -11.42 9.17 -2.20
CA THR A 16 -12.42 8.25 -2.75
C THR A 16 -12.66 7.09 -1.79
N ILE A 17 -13.81 6.44 -1.91
CA ILE A 17 -14.09 5.16 -1.25
C ILE A 17 -14.59 4.14 -2.28
N GLY A 18 -14.51 2.85 -1.93
CA GLY A 18 -14.99 1.78 -2.79
C GLY A 18 -13.99 1.40 -3.88
N CYS A 19 -14.09 0.16 -4.36
CA CYS A 19 -13.16 -0.39 -5.34
C CYS A 19 -13.80 -1.54 -6.13
N SER A 20 -13.07 -2.08 -7.09
CA SER A 20 -13.37 -3.34 -7.78
C SER A 20 -12.19 -4.29 -7.65
N GLN A 21 -12.49 -5.58 -7.47
CA GLN A 21 -11.49 -6.63 -7.29
C GLN A 21 -10.74 -6.88 -8.61
N ILE A 22 -9.42 -7.11 -8.54
CA ILE A 22 -8.58 -7.40 -9.72
C ILE A 22 -7.56 -8.50 -9.52
N SER A 23 -7.52 -9.09 -8.32
CA SER A 23 -6.57 -10.15 -8.01
C SER A 23 -7.01 -10.95 -6.79
N PRO A 24 -6.41 -12.13 -6.53
CA PRO A 24 -6.72 -12.93 -5.36
C PRO A 24 -6.49 -12.22 -4.02
N GLY A 25 -5.67 -11.17 -3.98
CA GLY A 25 -5.48 -10.32 -2.80
C GLY A 25 -6.74 -9.55 -2.38
N CYS A 26 -7.76 -9.47 -3.25
CA CYS A 26 -9.01 -8.77 -2.99
C CYS A 26 -10.10 -9.65 -2.35
N ASN A 27 -9.97 -10.99 -2.38
CA ASN A 27 -11.06 -11.92 -2.03
C ASN A 27 -11.62 -11.75 -0.60
N ASN A 28 -10.80 -11.29 0.35
CA ASN A 28 -11.20 -11.02 1.73
C ASN A 28 -10.94 -9.56 2.14
N CYS A 29 -11.21 -8.63 1.23
CA CYS A 29 -10.90 -7.21 1.41
C CYS A 29 -11.53 -6.62 2.70
N TYR A 30 -10.69 -6.14 3.62
CA TYR A 30 -11.17 -5.51 4.85
C TYR A 30 -11.99 -4.24 4.57
N ALA A 31 -11.63 -3.49 3.52
CA ALA A 31 -12.29 -2.23 3.18
C ALA A 31 -13.72 -2.48 2.70
N GLU A 32 -13.97 -3.58 1.98
CA GLU A 32 -15.31 -3.98 1.57
C GLU A 32 -16.18 -4.35 2.78
N ALA A 33 -15.66 -5.18 3.68
CA ALA A 33 -16.36 -5.56 4.91
C ALA A 33 -16.66 -4.34 5.80
N MET A 34 -15.68 -3.44 5.92
CA MET A 34 -15.84 -2.19 6.68
C MET A 34 -16.85 -1.25 6.01
N ALA A 35 -16.84 -1.11 4.68
CA ALA A 35 -17.82 -0.28 3.97
C ALA A 35 -19.26 -0.80 4.13
N LYS A 36 -19.48 -2.12 4.17
CA LYS A 36 -20.79 -2.72 4.49
C LYS A 36 -21.26 -2.30 5.89
N ARG A 37 -20.36 -2.34 6.88
CA ARG A 37 -20.66 -1.89 8.25
C ARG A 37 -20.95 -0.39 8.30
N LEU A 38 -20.12 0.44 7.69
CA LEU A 38 -20.28 1.91 7.71
C LEU A 38 -21.56 2.36 7.01
N LYS A 39 -21.97 1.67 5.94
CA LYS A 39 -23.28 1.85 5.31
C LYS A 39 -24.41 1.53 6.28
N GLY A 40 -24.37 0.37 6.96
CA GLY A 40 -25.39 -0.01 7.95
C GLY A 40 -25.48 0.96 9.14
N MET A 41 -24.39 1.66 9.45
CA MET A 41 -24.35 2.71 10.47
C MET A 41 -24.77 4.11 9.97
N GLY A 42 -25.13 4.27 8.69
CA GLY A 42 -25.48 5.57 8.11
C GLY A 42 -24.32 6.57 8.09
N THR A 43 -23.07 6.10 8.00
CA THR A 43 -21.90 6.99 7.99
C THR A 43 -21.82 7.79 6.69
N LYS A 44 -21.73 9.12 6.78
CA LYS A 44 -21.63 10.03 5.63
C LYS A 44 -20.52 9.59 4.65
N GLY A 45 -20.86 9.53 3.37
CA GLY A 45 -19.98 9.11 2.28
C GLY A 45 -20.00 7.61 2.00
N TYR A 46 -20.66 6.78 2.81
CA TYR A 46 -20.80 5.32 2.61
C TYR A 46 -22.22 4.89 2.22
N GLU A 47 -23.07 5.82 1.80
CA GLU A 47 -24.45 5.57 1.35
C GLU A 47 -24.46 4.50 0.23
N ASN A 48 -23.44 4.54 -0.62
CA ASN A 48 -23.23 3.63 -1.74
C ASN A 48 -22.47 2.34 -1.37
N GLY A 49 -22.17 2.11 -0.09
CA GLY A 49 -21.39 0.96 0.37
C GLY A 49 -19.99 0.94 -0.22
N PHE A 50 -19.59 -0.17 -0.83
CA PHE A 50 -18.26 -0.33 -1.44
C PHE A 50 -18.20 0.03 -2.93
N ARG A 51 -19.29 0.59 -3.49
CA ARG A 51 -19.26 1.13 -4.86
C ARG A 51 -18.35 2.36 -4.89
N LEU A 52 -17.48 2.43 -5.89
CA LEU A 52 -16.59 3.58 -6.08
C LEU A 52 -17.39 4.89 -6.00
N THR A 53 -16.97 5.77 -5.11
CA THR A 53 -17.53 7.10 -4.91
C THR A 53 -16.39 8.09 -4.77
N LEU A 54 -16.39 9.15 -5.58
CA LEU A 54 -15.49 10.29 -5.43
C LEU A 54 -16.04 11.21 -4.34
N LEU A 55 -15.18 11.80 -3.51
CA LEU A 55 -15.59 12.63 -2.39
C LEU A 55 -14.86 13.99 -2.44
N PRO A 56 -15.26 14.89 -3.36
CA PRO A 56 -14.64 16.21 -3.52
C PRO A 56 -14.56 17.01 -2.22
N ASP A 57 -15.57 16.93 -1.36
CA ASP A 57 -15.62 17.59 -0.06
C ASP A 57 -14.46 17.20 0.88
N ARG A 58 -13.82 16.04 0.65
CA ARG A 58 -12.69 15.55 1.44
C ARG A 58 -11.33 15.93 0.86
N LEU A 59 -11.27 16.53 -0.33
CA LEU A 59 -9.99 16.84 -0.99
C LEU A 59 -9.12 17.74 -0.13
N ASN A 60 -9.69 18.80 0.45
CA ASN A 60 -8.93 19.80 1.17
C ASN A 60 -8.64 19.43 2.64
N GLU A 61 -8.99 18.22 3.11
CA GLU A 61 -8.76 17.79 4.49
C GLU A 61 -7.30 17.94 4.96
N PRO A 62 -6.27 17.55 4.17
CA PRO A 62 -4.87 17.71 4.58
C PRO A 62 -4.46 19.18 4.77
N LEU A 63 -4.97 20.09 3.95
CA LEU A 63 -4.61 21.52 4.02
C LEU A 63 -4.98 22.17 5.35
N SER A 64 -5.99 21.64 6.05
CA SER A 64 -6.42 22.16 7.36
C SER A 64 -5.45 21.83 8.49
N ARG A 65 -4.51 20.90 8.27
CA ARG A 65 -3.66 20.36 9.33
C ARG A 65 -2.27 21.01 9.31
N LYS A 66 -1.93 21.64 10.44
CA LYS A 66 -0.61 22.27 10.63
C LYS A 66 0.49 21.31 11.08
N LYS A 67 0.16 20.30 11.89
CA LYS A 67 1.14 19.33 12.40
C LYS A 67 1.63 18.45 11.25
N PRO A 68 2.96 18.36 10.99
CA PRO A 68 3.52 17.41 10.03
C PRO A 68 2.96 16.00 10.25
N THR A 69 2.60 15.31 9.17
CA THR A 69 1.88 14.04 9.28
C THR A 69 2.13 13.13 8.10
N LEU A 70 2.32 11.85 8.40
CA LEU A 70 2.38 10.77 7.44
C LEU A 70 0.97 10.26 7.14
N TYR A 71 0.48 10.53 5.93
CA TYR A 71 -0.83 10.14 5.45
C TYR A 71 -0.77 8.89 4.58
N PHE A 72 -1.61 7.90 4.87
CA PHE A 72 -1.95 6.85 3.92
C PHE A 72 -3.18 7.26 3.09
N VAL A 73 -2.96 7.41 1.79
CA VAL A 73 -3.95 7.85 0.82
C VAL A 73 -4.80 6.66 0.36
N ASN A 74 -6.13 6.81 0.44
CA ASN A 74 -7.12 5.84 -0.05
C ASN A 74 -7.07 4.48 0.66
N SER A 75 -7.05 4.46 2.00
CA SER A 75 -7.17 3.23 2.78
C SER A 75 -8.49 2.46 2.58
N MET A 76 -9.50 3.06 1.95
CA MET A 76 -10.82 2.46 1.74
C MET A 76 -11.17 2.30 0.25
N SER A 77 -10.18 2.42 -0.63
CA SER A 77 -10.33 2.42 -2.09
C SER A 77 -8.96 2.21 -2.78
N ASP A 78 -8.86 2.50 -4.07
CA ASP A 78 -7.60 2.57 -4.82
C ASP A 78 -7.64 3.84 -5.66
N LEU A 79 -6.71 4.77 -5.46
CA LEU A 79 -6.70 6.07 -6.16
C LEU A 79 -6.63 5.90 -7.68
N PHE A 80 -5.95 4.84 -8.14
CA PHE A 80 -5.80 4.49 -9.55
C PHE A 80 -6.87 3.51 -10.03
N HIS A 81 -8.04 3.47 -9.38
CA HIS A 81 -9.18 2.73 -9.91
C HIS A 81 -9.57 3.25 -11.31
N GLY A 82 -9.91 2.35 -12.25
CA GLY A 82 -10.13 2.71 -13.66
C GLY A 82 -11.25 3.74 -13.90
N LYS A 83 -12.23 3.81 -12.99
CA LYS A 83 -13.33 4.78 -12.99
C LYS A 83 -13.02 6.10 -12.26
N VAL A 84 -11.80 6.29 -11.72
CA VAL A 84 -11.35 7.59 -11.20
C VAL A 84 -10.72 8.37 -12.36
N PRO A 85 -11.28 9.51 -12.79
CA PRO A 85 -10.71 10.31 -13.87
C PRO A 85 -9.33 10.84 -13.48
N PHE A 86 -8.40 10.93 -14.44
CA PHE A 86 -7.09 11.53 -14.19
C PHE A 86 -7.19 12.99 -13.72
N SER A 87 -8.18 13.75 -14.18
CA SER A 87 -8.46 15.10 -13.68
C SER A 87 -8.85 15.16 -12.20
N TYR A 88 -9.37 14.07 -11.64
CA TYR A 88 -9.60 13.96 -10.20
C TYR A 88 -8.33 13.58 -9.45
N ILE A 89 -7.49 12.72 -10.04
CA ILE A 89 -6.16 12.42 -9.49
C ILE A 89 -5.30 13.69 -9.48
N ASP A 90 -5.37 14.54 -10.50
CA ASP A 90 -4.69 15.84 -10.55
C ASP A 90 -5.09 16.75 -9.38
N GLN A 91 -6.37 16.76 -8.98
CA GLN A 91 -6.82 17.50 -7.79
C GLN A 91 -6.23 16.94 -6.49
N VAL A 92 -6.11 15.61 -6.38
CA VAL A 92 -5.48 14.95 -5.22
C VAL A 92 -3.99 15.30 -5.17
N ILE A 93 -3.27 15.21 -6.29
CA ILE A 93 -1.85 15.57 -6.39
C ILE A 93 -1.64 17.07 -6.08
N ASN A 94 -2.51 17.96 -6.55
CA ASN A 94 -2.42 19.39 -6.23
C ASN A 94 -2.52 19.68 -4.72
N VAL A 95 -3.38 18.95 -4.00
CA VAL A 95 -3.47 19.06 -2.53
C VAL A 95 -2.18 18.59 -1.86
N ILE A 96 -1.59 17.51 -2.35
CA ILE A 96 -0.31 16.98 -1.86
C ILE A 96 0.81 18.01 -2.02
N GLU A 97 0.93 18.62 -3.21
CA GLU A 97 1.93 19.66 -3.51
C GLU A 97 1.74 20.90 -2.62
N ARG A 98 0.50 21.30 -2.38
CA ARG A 98 0.16 22.44 -1.52
C ARG A 98 0.30 22.15 -0.02
N SER A 99 0.67 20.94 0.36
CA SER A 99 0.86 20.49 1.75
C SER A 99 2.27 19.95 1.99
N PRO A 100 3.34 20.73 1.73
CA PRO A 100 4.73 20.23 1.79
C PRO A 100 5.16 19.76 3.19
N GLN A 101 4.47 20.21 4.24
CA GLN A 101 4.70 19.77 5.62
C GLN A 101 4.23 18.33 5.90
N HIS A 102 3.47 17.71 4.98
CA HIS A 102 2.97 16.36 5.10
C HIS A 102 3.67 15.42 4.14
N THR A 103 3.70 14.14 4.47
CA THR A 103 4.17 13.06 3.58
C THR A 103 3.00 12.15 3.24
N PHE A 104 2.87 11.77 1.98
CA PHE A 104 1.73 11.00 1.48
C PHE A 104 2.18 9.66 0.90
N GLN A 105 1.68 8.57 1.46
CA GLN A 105 1.87 7.21 0.98
C GLN A 105 0.70 6.83 0.07
N ILE A 106 0.97 6.58 -1.20
CA ILE A 106 -0.01 6.09 -2.17
C ILE A 106 0.30 4.63 -2.50
N LEU A 107 -0.65 3.74 -2.24
CA LEU A 107 -0.54 2.30 -2.52
C LEU A 107 -1.61 1.87 -3.53
N THR A 108 -1.22 1.10 -4.55
CA THR A 108 -2.18 0.60 -5.55
C THR A 108 -1.92 -0.83 -5.98
N LYS A 109 -2.96 -1.52 -6.45
CA LYS A 109 -2.82 -2.77 -7.22
C LYS A 109 -2.82 -2.54 -8.73
N ARG A 110 -3.01 -1.28 -9.17
CA ARG A 110 -3.20 -0.88 -10.57
C ARG A 110 -1.97 -0.15 -11.10
N ALA A 111 -0.79 -0.75 -10.86
CA ALA A 111 0.51 -0.14 -11.11
C ALA A 111 0.68 0.41 -12.53
N LYS A 112 0.20 -0.32 -13.56
CA LYS A 112 0.22 0.15 -14.96
C LYS A 112 -0.53 1.47 -15.16
N ARG A 113 -1.67 1.67 -14.49
CA ARG A 113 -2.43 2.94 -14.59
C ARG A 113 -1.71 4.07 -13.85
N MET A 114 -1.09 3.77 -12.71
CA MET A 114 -0.24 4.74 -12.00
C MET A 114 0.96 5.15 -12.85
N ALA A 115 1.65 4.21 -13.48
CA ALA A 115 2.76 4.48 -14.40
C ALA A 115 2.32 5.32 -15.60
N ASN A 116 1.16 5.02 -16.20
CA ASN A 116 0.59 5.85 -17.27
C ASN A 116 0.27 7.27 -16.80
N TYR A 117 -0.32 7.42 -15.62
CA TYR A 117 -0.64 8.75 -15.06
C TYR A 117 0.61 9.61 -14.85
N PHE A 118 1.69 9.02 -14.32
CA PHE A 118 2.96 9.72 -14.09
C PHE A 118 3.88 9.74 -15.32
N SER A 119 3.46 9.21 -16.46
CA SER A 119 4.23 9.30 -17.70
C SER A 119 4.30 10.77 -18.12
N GLY A 120 5.50 11.36 -18.08
CA GLY A 120 5.70 12.79 -18.38
C GLY A 120 5.24 13.75 -17.28
N LYS A 121 4.85 13.26 -16.09
CA LYS A 121 4.52 14.09 -14.93
C LYS A 121 5.53 13.89 -13.80
N HIS A 122 5.83 14.95 -13.08
CA HIS A 122 6.63 14.87 -11.86
C HIS A 122 5.81 14.28 -10.72
N VAL A 123 6.45 13.48 -9.86
CA VAL A 123 5.88 13.00 -8.60
C VAL A 123 6.31 13.99 -7.50
N PRO A 124 5.38 14.61 -6.75
CA PRO A 124 5.75 15.55 -5.70
C PRO A 124 6.73 14.93 -4.69
N GLU A 125 7.72 15.69 -4.23
CA GLU A 125 8.81 15.17 -3.38
C GLU A 125 8.30 14.52 -2.09
N ASN A 126 7.19 15.04 -1.54
CA ASN A 126 6.53 14.54 -0.35
C ASN A 126 5.59 13.36 -0.60
N THR A 127 5.70 12.68 -1.76
CA THR A 127 4.89 11.52 -2.14
C THR A 127 5.73 10.24 -2.20
N TRP A 128 5.31 9.22 -1.46
CA TRP A 128 5.84 7.86 -1.53
C TRP A 128 4.89 7.01 -2.36
N LEU A 129 5.41 6.32 -3.38
CA LEU A 129 4.62 5.48 -4.26
C LEU A 129 4.87 4.01 -3.97
N GLY A 130 3.81 3.22 -3.90
CA GLY A 130 3.94 1.81 -3.66
C GLY A 130 2.91 0.94 -4.35
N VAL A 131 3.24 -0.34 -4.43
CA VAL A 131 2.36 -1.36 -5.01
C VAL A 131 2.10 -2.49 -4.02
N THR A 132 0.89 -3.05 -4.06
CA THR A 132 0.64 -4.30 -3.33
C THR A 132 1.28 -5.47 -4.07
N VAL A 133 1.86 -6.42 -3.35
CA VAL A 133 2.44 -7.65 -3.89
C VAL A 133 1.90 -8.85 -3.12
N GLU A 134 0.75 -9.39 -3.51
CA GLU A 134 0.15 -10.52 -2.79
C GLU A 134 0.69 -11.90 -3.21
N ASN A 135 1.21 -12.03 -4.43
CA ASN A 135 1.66 -13.29 -5.04
C ASN A 135 2.59 -13.04 -6.25
N LYS A 136 3.17 -14.11 -6.81
CA LYS A 136 4.05 -14.08 -7.98
C LYS A 136 3.32 -13.62 -9.24
N SER A 137 2.15 -14.21 -9.53
CA SER A 137 1.48 -14.01 -10.82
C SER A 137 0.89 -12.62 -11.04
N HIS A 138 0.46 -11.93 -9.98
CA HIS A 138 -0.18 -10.61 -10.08
C HIS A 138 0.63 -9.53 -9.38
N GLY A 139 1.26 -9.85 -8.25
CA GLY A 139 1.99 -8.90 -7.42
C GLY A 139 3.35 -8.53 -8.00
N LEU A 140 4.21 -9.52 -8.27
CA LEU A 140 5.58 -9.27 -8.74
C LEU A 140 5.65 -8.43 -10.03
N PRO A 141 4.80 -8.63 -11.05
CA PRO A 141 4.82 -7.79 -12.25
C PRO A 141 4.58 -6.29 -12.00
N ARG A 142 4.00 -5.92 -10.84
CA ARG A 142 3.75 -4.51 -10.50
C ARG A 142 5.02 -3.74 -10.13
N LEU A 143 6.09 -4.43 -9.72
CA LEU A 143 7.37 -3.80 -9.42
C LEU A 143 7.94 -3.11 -10.66
N ASP A 144 7.85 -3.76 -11.82
CA ASP A 144 8.39 -3.21 -13.06
C ASP A 144 7.62 -1.97 -13.52
N GLU A 145 6.31 -1.93 -13.29
CA GLU A 145 5.52 -0.71 -13.52
C GLU A 145 5.88 0.41 -12.54
N LEU A 146 6.14 0.08 -11.26
CA LEU A 146 6.56 1.05 -10.25
C LEU A 146 7.94 1.65 -10.58
N ARG A 147 8.88 0.85 -11.08
CA ARG A 147 10.25 1.27 -11.46
C ARG A 147 10.29 2.25 -12.63
N LYS A 148 9.24 2.31 -13.47
CA LYS A 148 9.12 3.27 -14.56
C LYS A 148 8.91 4.70 -14.07
N ILE A 149 8.54 4.88 -12.80
CA ILE A 149 8.17 6.16 -12.23
C ILE A 149 9.36 6.70 -11.41
N SER A 150 9.78 7.94 -11.70
CA SER A 150 10.74 8.66 -10.86
C SER A 150 10.03 9.07 -9.57
N ALA A 151 10.50 8.59 -8.41
CA ALA A 151 9.87 8.87 -7.12
C ALA A 151 10.93 9.01 -6.01
N SER A 152 10.64 9.82 -4.98
CA SER A 152 11.54 9.95 -3.83
C SER A 152 11.65 8.64 -3.05
N ILE A 153 10.53 7.96 -2.86
CA ILE A 153 10.45 6.65 -2.20
C ILE A 153 9.54 5.71 -3.00
N ARG A 154 10.04 4.50 -3.26
CA ARG A 154 9.27 3.37 -3.80
C ARG A 154 9.12 2.28 -2.74
N PHE A 155 7.88 1.84 -2.47
CA PHE A 155 7.64 0.81 -1.45
C PHE A 155 6.74 -0.33 -1.91
N LEU A 156 6.90 -1.50 -1.27
CA LEU A 156 6.05 -2.66 -1.48
C LEU A 156 5.21 -2.89 -0.23
N SER A 157 3.91 -3.10 -0.42
CA SER A 157 3.07 -3.69 0.61
C SER A 157 2.75 -5.13 0.21
N ILE A 158 3.46 -6.06 0.81
CA ILE A 158 3.29 -7.49 0.61
C ILE A 158 2.18 -7.98 1.56
N GLU A 159 0.97 -7.46 1.29
CA GLU A 159 -0.20 -7.65 2.16
C GLU A 159 -1.52 -7.81 1.38
N PRO A 160 -2.24 -8.93 1.58
CA PRO A 160 -1.77 -10.12 2.31
C PRO A 160 -0.65 -10.84 1.54
N LEU A 161 0.37 -11.37 2.23
CA LEU A 161 1.31 -12.33 1.64
C LEU A 161 0.61 -13.70 1.50
N LEU A 162 0.39 -14.15 0.28
CA LEU A 162 -0.44 -15.34 -0.01
C LEU A 162 0.36 -16.59 -0.37
N GLU A 163 1.64 -16.46 -0.69
CA GLU A 163 2.54 -17.54 -1.07
C GLU A 163 3.99 -17.12 -0.86
N ASP A 164 4.92 -18.08 -0.90
CA ASP A 164 6.34 -17.74 -1.01
C ASP A 164 6.59 -17.06 -2.37
N LEU A 165 7.11 -15.84 -2.33
CA LEU A 165 7.46 -15.07 -3.53
C LEU A 165 8.78 -15.57 -4.17
N GLY A 166 9.53 -16.44 -3.50
CA GLY A 166 10.86 -16.86 -3.94
C GLY A 166 11.82 -15.67 -3.93
N THR A 167 12.73 -15.61 -4.91
CA THR A 167 13.63 -14.46 -5.06
C THR A 167 12.91 -13.26 -5.66
N VAL A 168 12.95 -12.14 -4.95
CA VAL A 168 12.38 -10.86 -5.33
C VAL A 168 13.52 -9.89 -5.63
N ASN A 169 13.59 -9.41 -6.86
CA ASN A 169 14.45 -8.29 -7.20
C ASN A 169 13.91 -7.04 -6.49
N LEU A 170 14.65 -6.48 -5.53
CA LEU A 170 14.30 -5.26 -4.80
C LEU A 170 15.07 -4.03 -5.30
N ASP A 171 15.73 -4.11 -6.46
CA ASP A 171 16.41 -2.97 -7.06
C ASP A 171 15.43 -1.80 -7.27
N GLY A 172 15.87 -0.62 -6.84
CA GLY A 172 15.10 0.62 -6.82
C GLY A 172 13.90 0.64 -5.86
N ILE A 173 13.86 -0.25 -4.86
CA ILE A 173 12.84 -0.29 -3.80
C ILE A 173 13.46 0.11 -2.46
N ASP A 174 12.81 1.03 -1.75
CA ASP A 174 13.30 1.59 -0.49
C ASP A 174 12.74 0.90 0.75
N TRP A 175 11.51 0.37 0.64
CA TRP A 175 10.78 -0.12 1.79
C TRP A 175 9.85 -1.27 1.44
N VAL A 176 9.89 -2.32 2.27
CA VAL A 176 9.04 -3.50 2.16
C VAL A 176 8.27 -3.68 3.46
N ILE A 177 6.94 -3.67 3.33
CA ILE A 177 5.99 -3.92 4.41
C ILE A 177 5.39 -5.31 4.19
N VAL A 178 5.45 -6.20 5.19
CA VAL A 178 4.90 -7.55 5.10
C VAL A 178 3.86 -7.79 6.18
N GLY A 179 2.77 -8.48 5.82
CA GLY A 179 1.75 -8.87 6.78
C GLY A 179 0.76 -9.90 6.25
N GLY A 180 0.21 -10.68 7.18
CA GLY A 180 -0.79 -11.69 6.89
C GLY A 180 -2.21 -11.12 6.75
N GLU A 181 -3.08 -11.91 6.14
CA GLU A 181 -4.47 -11.54 5.92
C GLU A 181 -5.25 -11.45 7.24
N SER A 182 -6.16 -10.49 7.36
CA SER A 182 -7.01 -10.31 8.55
C SER A 182 -8.47 -10.67 8.26
N GLY A 183 -9.21 -10.96 9.33
CA GLY A 183 -10.65 -11.18 9.26
C GLY A 183 -11.06 -12.65 9.31
N PRO A 184 -12.37 -12.93 9.23
CA PRO A 184 -12.93 -14.27 9.46
C PRO A 184 -12.66 -15.26 8.33
N LYS A 185 -12.08 -14.82 7.21
CA LYS A 185 -11.69 -15.69 6.09
C LYS A 185 -10.20 -15.57 5.77
N ALA A 186 -9.41 -15.07 6.74
CA ALA A 186 -7.98 -14.89 6.57
C ALA A 186 -7.31 -16.18 6.08
N ARG A 187 -6.48 -16.05 5.05
CA ARG A 187 -5.57 -17.11 4.59
C ARG A 187 -4.31 -17.13 5.45
N LEU A 188 -3.76 -18.33 5.65
CA LEU A 188 -2.53 -18.55 6.39
C LEU A 188 -1.35 -17.99 5.60
N MET A 189 -0.50 -17.22 6.29
CA MET A 189 0.84 -16.85 5.82
C MET A 189 1.83 -17.69 6.60
N GLN A 190 2.69 -18.44 5.90
CA GLN A 190 3.72 -19.25 6.55
C GLN A 190 4.88 -18.37 7.02
N LYS A 191 5.54 -18.78 8.12
CA LYS A 191 6.65 -18.04 8.72
C LYS A 191 7.84 -17.95 7.77
N GLU A 192 8.10 -19.03 7.05
CA GLU A 192 9.21 -19.18 6.12
C GLU A 192 9.13 -18.13 5.00
N TRP A 193 7.91 -17.78 4.55
CA TRP A 193 7.71 -16.81 3.47
C TRP A 193 8.12 -15.40 3.89
N VAL A 194 7.75 -14.99 5.11
CA VAL A 194 8.14 -13.66 5.62
C VAL A 194 9.62 -13.60 6.02
N CYS A 195 10.19 -14.69 6.55
CA CYS A 195 11.63 -14.78 6.82
C CYS A 195 12.45 -14.64 5.54
N ASN A 196 12.05 -15.35 4.46
CA ASN A 196 12.69 -15.24 3.14
C ASN A 196 12.71 -13.78 2.63
N ILE A 197 11.57 -13.07 2.70
CA ILE A 197 11.50 -11.66 2.28
C ILE A 197 12.40 -10.76 3.15
N ARG A 198 12.39 -10.98 4.47
CA ARG A 198 13.22 -10.20 5.41
C ARG A 198 14.71 -10.35 5.08
N GLU A 199 15.18 -11.57 4.87
CA GLU A 199 16.57 -11.86 4.54
C GLU A 199 16.97 -11.18 3.23
N GLN A 200 16.10 -11.22 2.21
CA GLN A 200 16.34 -10.50 0.96
C GLN A 200 16.38 -8.98 1.13
N CYS A 201 15.56 -8.40 2.02
CA CYS A 201 15.63 -6.98 2.36
C CYS A 201 16.98 -6.63 3.02
N GLN A 202 17.46 -7.47 3.94
CA GLN A 202 18.77 -7.29 4.58
C GLN A 202 19.91 -7.36 3.56
N LEU A 203 19.91 -8.38 2.70
CA LEU A 203 20.94 -8.56 1.66
C LEU A 203 20.96 -7.40 0.65
N GLN A 204 19.80 -6.83 0.32
CA GLN A 204 19.67 -5.73 -0.64
C GLN A 204 19.63 -4.34 0.03
N SER A 205 19.88 -4.25 1.34
CA SER A 205 19.86 -2.99 2.12
C SER A 205 18.54 -2.20 2.01
N VAL A 206 17.42 -2.90 1.96
CA VAL A 206 16.06 -2.32 1.88
C VAL A 206 15.42 -2.29 3.26
N ALA A 207 14.72 -1.21 3.60
CA ALA A 207 14.05 -1.13 4.90
C ALA A 207 12.92 -2.17 5.00
N PHE A 208 12.89 -2.92 6.10
CA PHE A 208 11.91 -3.97 6.35
C PHE A 208 10.96 -3.63 7.52
N PHE A 209 9.66 -3.70 7.26
CA PHE A 209 8.61 -3.52 8.26
C PHE A 209 7.71 -4.75 8.31
N PHE A 210 7.69 -5.43 9.46
CA PHE A 210 6.71 -6.49 9.70
C PHE A 210 5.50 -5.93 10.43
N LYS A 211 4.37 -5.89 9.74
CA LYS A 211 3.15 -5.27 10.26
C LYS A 211 2.44 -6.17 11.26
N GLN A 212 2.14 -7.42 10.87
CA GLN A 212 1.43 -8.40 11.70
C GLN A 212 1.29 -9.77 11.02
N TRP A 213 0.96 -10.78 11.81
CA TRP A 213 0.59 -12.11 11.32
C TRP A 213 -0.83 -12.23 10.75
N GLY A 214 -1.75 -11.34 11.14
CA GLY A 214 -3.16 -11.42 10.70
C GLY A 214 -3.97 -12.48 11.47
N GLY A 215 -4.90 -13.15 10.80
CA GLY A 215 -5.84 -14.10 11.43
C GLY A 215 -5.23 -15.42 11.89
N TRP A 216 -4.01 -15.72 11.46
CA TRP A 216 -3.24 -16.91 11.82
C TRP A 216 -1.96 -16.47 12.50
N GLY A 217 -1.57 -17.12 13.60
CA GLY A 217 -0.31 -16.85 14.28
C GLY A 217 0.89 -17.48 13.57
N ALA A 218 2.09 -17.14 14.03
CA ALA A 218 3.33 -17.79 13.57
C ALA A 218 3.32 -19.32 13.79
N ASP A 219 2.53 -19.78 14.76
CA ASP A 219 2.32 -21.18 15.13
C ASP A 219 1.24 -21.88 14.27
N GLY A 220 0.69 -21.21 13.25
CA GLY A 220 -0.39 -21.76 12.44
C GLY A 220 -1.74 -21.86 13.17
N VAL A 221 -1.88 -21.24 14.34
CA VAL A 221 -3.14 -21.28 15.10
C VAL A 221 -3.96 -20.03 14.84
N ARG A 222 -5.25 -20.22 14.58
CA ARG A 222 -6.18 -19.15 14.24
C ARG A 222 -6.62 -18.38 15.49
N ARG A 223 -6.40 -17.05 15.49
CA ARG A 223 -6.81 -16.16 16.59
C ARG A 223 -7.18 -14.77 16.05
N ASN A 224 -7.62 -13.89 16.94
CA ASN A 224 -7.73 -12.48 16.59
C ASN A 224 -6.34 -11.91 16.27
N LYS A 225 -6.24 -11.07 15.23
CA LYS A 225 -4.98 -10.46 14.82
C LYS A 225 -4.21 -9.75 15.93
N LYS A 226 -4.92 -9.14 16.89
CA LYS A 226 -4.31 -8.49 18.05
C LYS A 226 -3.58 -9.48 18.96
N LYS A 227 -4.09 -10.70 19.08
CA LYS A 227 -3.46 -11.78 19.85
C LYS A 227 -2.26 -12.39 19.12
N ASN A 228 -2.35 -12.53 17.80
CA ASN A 228 -1.22 -13.03 17.00
C ASN A 228 -0.08 -12.03 16.91
N GLY A 229 -0.38 -10.74 17.05
CA GLY A 229 0.64 -9.70 17.21
C GLY A 229 1.50 -9.49 15.97
N ARG A 230 2.69 -8.95 16.22
CA ARG A 230 3.61 -8.46 15.18
C ARG A 230 5.08 -8.72 15.47
N GLU A 231 5.35 -9.71 16.30
CA GLU A 231 6.70 -10.20 16.53
C GLU A 231 7.05 -11.26 15.49
N LEU A 232 8.22 -11.14 14.88
CA LEU A 232 8.81 -12.12 13.97
C LEU A 232 10.17 -12.48 14.54
N ASP A 233 10.34 -13.76 14.92
CA ASP A 233 11.51 -14.26 15.65
C ASP A 233 11.77 -13.51 16.97
N GLY A 234 10.72 -13.30 17.76
CA GLY A 234 10.82 -12.69 19.09
C GLY A 234 11.13 -11.19 19.10
N GLN A 235 11.09 -10.52 17.95
CA GLN A 235 11.35 -9.08 17.85
C GLN A 235 10.38 -8.37 16.90
N VAL A 236 10.25 -7.06 17.07
CA VAL A 236 9.40 -6.21 16.24
C VAL A 236 10.25 -5.50 15.18
N TRP A 237 9.83 -5.63 13.91
CA TRP A 237 10.51 -5.02 12.78
C TRP A 237 9.77 -3.76 12.31
N ASN A 238 10.37 -2.58 12.56
CA ASN A 238 9.78 -1.26 12.34
C ASN A 238 10.64 -0.34 11.46
N GLN A 239 11.51 -0.89 10.61
CA GLN A 239 12.36 -0.03 9.81
C GLN A 239 11.52 0.83 8.86
N THR A 240 11.98 2.05 8.62
CA THR A 240 11.38 2.99 7.69
C THR A 240 12.46 3.45 6.71
N PRO A 241 12.09 3.80 5.47
CA PRO A 241 13.06 4.26 4.51
C PRO A 241 13.63 5.61 4.98
N LYS A 242 14.94 5.79 4.80
CA LYS A 242 15.55 7.11 4.94
C LYS A 242 15.31 7.84 3.62
N ILE A 243 14.99 9.13 3.67
CA ILE A 243 14.93 9.95 2.46
C ILE A 243 16.37 10.09 1.93
N SER A 244 16.75 9.25 0.99
CA SER A 244 17.92 9.44 0.12
C SER A 244 17.41 9.97 -1.24
N ARG A 245 18.30 10.58 -2.04
CA ARG A 245 17.98 11.34 -3.26
C ARG A 245 16.98 10.61 -4.19
N GLN A 246 16.15 11.37 -4.92
CA GLN A 246 15.12 10.83 -5.82
C GLN A 246 15.66 9.70 -6.71
N HIS A 247 14.91 8.60 -6.83
CA HIS A 247 15.28 7.52 -7.72
C HIS A 247 14.95 7.90 -9.16
N GLU A 248 15.96 7.91 -10.04
CA GLU A 248 15.73 8.00 -11.47
C GLU A 248 14.95 6.76 -11.98
N PRO A 249 14.23 6.87 -13.13
CA PRO A 249 13.62 5.72 -13.77
C PRO A 249 14.67 4.68 -14.17
N ILE A 250 14.48 3.41 -13.78
CA ILE A 250 15.37 2.33 -14.21
C ILE A 250 14.99 1.97 -15.65
N LYS A 251 15.83 2.36 -16.61
CA LYS A 251 15.68 1.92 -18.01
C LYS A 251 15.90 0.41 -18.06
N THR A 252 14.89 -0.33 -18.52
CA THR A 252 15.03 -1.75 -18.82
C THR A 252 16.15 -1.89 -19.87
N ARG A 253 17.26 -2.56 -19.53
CA ARG A 253 18.26 -2.93 -20.54
C ARG A 253 17.54 -3.82 -21.55
N MET A 254 17.28 -3.31 -22.75
CA MET A 254 16.93 -4.17 -23.88
C MET A 254 18.07 -5.16 -24.05
N GLY A 255 17.71 -6.45 -24.10
CA GLY A 255 18.65 -7.57 -24.08
C GLY A 255 19.79 -7.38 -25.06
N GLY A 256 21.01 -7.58 -24.57
CA GLY A 256 22.15 -7.89 -25.43
C GLY A 256 21.88 -9.23 -26.09
N THR A 257 21.86 -9.21 -27.42
CA THR A 257 21.88 -10.41 -28.26
C THR A 257 23.20 -11.15 -28.07
N TRP A 258 23.08 -12.44 -27.72
CA TRP A 258 24.03 -13.57 -27.76
C TRP A 258 25.52 -13.30 -27.52
#